data_AF-A0A813HTU3-F1
#
_entry.id   AF-A0A813HTU3-F1
#
_cell.length_a   1.000
_cell.length_b   1.000
_cell.length_c   1.000
_cell.angle_alpha   90.00
_cell.angle_beta   90.00
_cell.angle_gamma   90.00
#
_symmetry.space_group_name_H-M   'P 1'
#
loop_
_entity.id
_entity.type
_entity.pdbx_description
1 polymer ?
#
loop_
_entity_poly.entity_id
_entity_poly.type
_entity_poly.pdbx_seq_one_letter_code
_entity_poly.pdbx_strand_id
1 'polypeptide(L)'
;MNDSSRDLTGLVKATAELALQTASTSRVHTGMAVTTLLVPECPKLSAAITAETDGTHPLFSDMQRWARLAVGLSTEEKVSPQHRAILIEHCKLTATLEQLLGFVLSCSTVPTFATSKLLKVQFAVSAELHGVAAAIIGALTDVRGG
;
A
#
# COMPACT_ATOMS: atom_id res chain seq x y z
N MET A 1 43.71 18.05 -16.22
CA MET A 1 43.42 16.65 -15.86
C MET A 1 42.43 16.62 -14.70
N ASN A 2 41.13 16.83 -14.94
CA ASN A 2 40.11 16.77 -13.86
C ASN A 2 38.70 16.35 -14.33
N ASP A 3 38.45 16.19 -15.63
CA ASP A 3 37.10 15.86 -16.14
C ASP A 3 36.72 14.37 -15.98
N SER A 4 37.69 13.45 -16.06
CA SER A 4 37.40 12.01 -16.03
C SER A 4 36.86 11.48 -14.69
N SER A 5 37.11 12.19 -13.58
CA SER A 5 36.64 11.79 -12.24
C SER A 5 35.17 12.14 -11.99
N ARG A 6 34.68 13.23 -12.60
CA ARG A 6 33.28 13.66 -12.50
C ARG A 6 32.35 12.74 -13.31
N ASP A 7 32.78 12.31 -14.49
CA ASP A 7 32.05 11.36 -15.33
C ASP A 7 31.94 9.98 -14.66
N LEU A 8 33.01 9.50 -14.03
CA LEU A 8 33.00 8.20 -13.36
C LEU A 8 32.00 8.17 -12.19
N THR A 9 31.93 9.26 -11.43
CA THR A 9 31.01 9.38 -10.29
C THR A 9 29.54 9.43 -10.74
N GLY A 10 29.26 10.13 -11.84
CA GLY A 10 27.93 10.17 -12.45
C GLY A 10 27.50 8.79 -12.99
N LEU A 11 28.43 8.08 -13.63
CA LEU A 11 28.20 6.73 -14.16
C LEU A 11 27.92 5.72 -13.05
N VAL A 12 28.68 5.78 -11.95
CA VAL A 12 28.49 4.89 -10.78
C VAL A 12 27.13 5.15 -10.12
N LYS A 13 26.72 6.42 -9.98
CA LYS A 13 25.42 6.78 -9.43
C LYS A 13 24.27 6.28 -10.30
N ALA A 14 24.33 6.52 -11.60
CA ALA A 14 23.33 6.05 -12.56
C ALA A 14 23.23 4.51 -12.59
N THR A 15 24.36 3.83 -12.47
CA THR A 15 24.42 2.35 -12.41
C THR A 15 23.81 1.83 -11.10
N ALA A 16 24.07 2.49 -9.96
CA ALA A 16 23.47 2.13 -8.68
C ALA A 16 21.95 2.34 -8.68
N GLU A 17 21.47 3.44 -9.24
CA GLU A 17 20.04 3.73 -9.40
C GLU A 17 19.38 2.70 -10.32
N LEU A 18 20.00 2.37 -11.45
CA LEU A 18 19.49 1.36 -12.38
C LEU A 18 19.50 -0.05 -11.76
N ALA A 19 20.54 -0.41 -11.00
CA ALA A 19 20.62 -1.68 -10.31
C ALA A 19 19.55 -1.79 -9.21
N LEU A 20 19.33 -0.72 -8.45
CA LEU A 20 18.26 -0.64 -7.45
C LEU A 20 16.89 -0.75 -8.10
N GLN A 21 16.67 -0.05 -9.22
CA GLN A 21 15.44 -0.11 -9.98
C GLN A 21 15.21 -1.50 -10.58
N THR A 22 16.26 -2.15 -11.11
CA THR A 22 16.18 -3.52 -11.66
C THR A 22 15.92 -4.54 -10.56
N ALA A 23 16.59 -4.42 -9.42
CA ALA A 23 16.37 -5.28 -8.26
C ALA A 23 14.96 -5.10 -7.67
N SER A 24 14.50 -3.85 -7.56
CA SER A 24 13.12 -3.54 -7.17
C SER A 24 12.12 -4.15 -8.15
N THR A 25 12.29 -3.93 -9.46
CA THR A 25 11.41 -4.49 -10.51
C THR A 25 11.41 -6.02 -10.54
N SER A 26 12.57 -6.65 -10.32
CA SER A 26 12.70 -8.12 -10.28
C SER A 26 12.03 -8.73 -9.05
N ARG A 27 12.15 -8.08 -7.88
CA ARG A 27 11.44 -8.48 -6.65
C ARG A 27 9.94 -8.32 -6.78
N VAL A 28 9.51 -7.24 -7.44
CA VAL A 28 8.10 -7.03 -7.79
C VAL A 28 7.56 -8.20 -8.63
N HIS A 29 8.31 -8.72 -9.60
CA HIS A 29 7.80 -9.83 -10.42
C HIS A 29 7.80 -11.23 -9.76
N THR A 30 8.53 -11.46 -8.66
CA THR A 30 8.74 -12.82 -8.10
C THR A 30 8.08 -13.07 -6.74
N GLY A 31 7.32 -12.13 -6.18
CA GLY A 31 6.74 -12.30 -4.84
C GLY A 31 5.53 -11.42 -4.55
N MET A 32 4.72 -11.10 -5.55
CA MET A 32 3.55 -10.24 -5.34
C MET A 32 2.38 -10.98 -4.70
N ALA A 33 1.77 -10.35 -3.70
CA ALA A 33 0.45 -10.71 -3.21
C ALA A 33 -0.59 -9.81 -3.88
N VAL A 34 -1.50 -10.40 -4.64
CA VAL A 34 -2.67 -9.71 -5.20
C VAL A 34 -3.90 -10.22 -4.48
N THR A 35 -4.61 -9.32 -3.81
CA THR A 35 -5.77 -9.67 -3.00
C THR A 35 -6.99 -8.89 -3.49
N THR A 36 -8.13 -9.58 -3.58
CA THR A 36 -9.44 -8.96 -3.82
C THR A 36 -10.42 -9.49 -2.77
N LEU A 37 -11.08 -8.58 -2.06
CA LEU A 37 -12.05 -8.90 -1.02
C LEU A 37 -13.33 -8.11 -1.23
N LEU A 38 -14.46 -8.73 -0.88
CA LEU A 38 -15.75 -8.07 -0.78
C LEU A 38 -16.06 -7.85 0.70
N VAL A 39 -16.21 -6.58 1.08
CA VAL A 39 -16.44 -6.17 2.46
C VAL A 39 -17.70 -5.33 2.58
N PRO A 40 -18.46 -5.45 3.67
CA PRO A 40 -19.53 -4.51 3.98
C PRO A 40 -18.99 -3.09 4.04
N GLU A 41 -19.77 -2.13 3.54
CA GLU A 41 -19.45 -0.73 3.70
C GLU A 41 -19.44 -0.38 5.20
N CYS A 42 -18.32 0.17 5.66
CA CYS A 42 -18.19 0.77 6.98
C CYS A 42 -17.85 2.26 6.80
N PRO A 43 -18.48 3.20 7.53
CA PRO A 43 -18.16 4.63 7.42
C PRO A 43 -16.68 4.96 7.61
N LYS A 44 -15.99 4.28 8.53
CA LYS A 44 -14.54 4.46 8.76
C LYS A 44 -13.69 3.95 7.61
N LEU A 45 -14.15 2.92 6.91
CA LEU A 45 -13.51 2.41 5.69
C LEU A 45 -13.82 3.30 4.49
N SER A 46 -15.09 3.65 4.29
CA SER A 46 -15.55 4.49 3.16
C SER A 46 -14.83 5.85 3.16
N ALA A 47 -14.71 6.53 4.30
CA ALA A 47 -14.00 7.82 4.40
C ALA A 47 -12.48 7.71 4.12
N ALA A 48 -11.86 6.59 4.46
CA ALA A 48 -10.46 6.31 4.14
C ALA A 48 -10.25 6.00 2.64
N ILE A 49 -11.28 5.45 2.00
CA ILE A 49 -11.26 4.90 0.66
C ILE A 49 -11.67 5.91 -0.42
N THR A 50 -12.66 6.77 -0.13
CA THR A 50 -13.23 7.75 -1.08
C THR A 50 -12.46 9.06 -1.13
N ALA A 51 -11.29 9.11 -0.52
CA ALA A 51 -10.42 10.25 -0.65
C ALA A 51 -9.91 10.34 -2.09
N GLU A 52 -10.63 11.11 -2.89
CA GLU A 52 -10.14 11.57 -4.17
C GLU A 52 -8.77 12.23 -3.93
N THR A 53 -7.86 11.96 -4.86
CA THR A 53 -6.51 12.48 -4.86
C THR A 53 -6.54 14.01 -4.86
N ASP A 54 -6.56 14.60 -3.67
CA ASP A 54 -6.39 16.04 -3.46
C ASP A 54 -5.02 16.45 -4.01
N GLY A 55 -4.97 16.82 -5.29
CA GLY A 55 -3.80 17.36 -5.98
C GLY A 55 -2.53 16.50 -5.94
N THR A 56 -2.62 15.24 -5.50
CA THR A 56 -1.46 14.37 -5.30
C THR A 56 -1.05 13.77 -6.63
N HIS A 57 0.27 13.74 -6.91
CA HIS A 57 0.79 13.21 -8.16
C HIS A 57 0.21 11.80 -8.42
N PRO A 58 -0.28 11.48 -9.65
CA PRO A 58 -0.99 10.22 -9.94
C PRO A 58 -0.26 8.96 -9.47
N LEU A 59 1.07 9.00 -9.49
CA LEU A 59 1.98 7.95 -9.01
C LEU A 59 1.77 7.54 -7.55
N PHE A 60 1.25 8.41 -6.68
CA PHE A 60 1.08 8.11 -5.25
C PHE A 60 -0.37 7.79 -4.87
N SER A 61 -1.29 7.79 -5.83
CA SER A 61 -2.72 7.59 -5.53
C SER A 61 -3.00 6.25 -4.84
N ASP A 62 -2.33 5.18 -5.29
CA ASP A 62 -2.46 3.85 -4.70
C ASP A 62 -1.81 3.76 -3.31
N MET A 63 -0.65 4.37 -3.12
CA MET A 63 0.05 4.42 -1.83
C MET A 63 -0.78 5.20 -0.80
N GLN A 64 -1.42 6.27 -1.24
CA GLN A 64 -2.29 7.07 -0.38
C GLN A 64 -3.52 6.28 0.04
N ARG A 65 -4.16 5.55 -0.88
CA ARG A 65 -5.28 4.66 -0.56
C ARG A 65 -4.85 3.55 0.40
N TRP A 66 -3.69 2.94 0.17
CA TRP A 66 -3.11 1.94 1.07
C TRP A 66 -2.88 2.49 2.47
N ALA A 67 -2.24 3.65 2.58
CA ALA A 67 -1.95 4.30 3.86
C ALA A 67 -3.26 4.63 4.61
N ARG A 68 -4.25 5.20 3.91
CA ARG A 68 -5.55 5.49 4.51
C ARG A 68 -6.28 4.22 4.93
N LEU A 69 -6.20 3.15 4.15
CA LEU A 69 -6.78 1.84 4.52
C LEU A 69 -6.15 1.30 5.81
N ALA A 70 -4.82 1.32 5.91
CA ALA A 70 -4.11 0.87 7.10
C ALA A 70 -4.48 1.72 8.34
N VAL A 71 -4.53 3.04 8.22
CA VAL A 71 -4.93 3.95 9.30
C VAL A 71 -6.40 3.73 9.70
N GLY A 72 -7.31 3.65 8.73
CA GLY A 72 -8.74 3.42 8.98
C GLY A 72 -8.98 2.12 9.74
N LEU A 73 -8.38 1.02 9.30
CA LEU A 73 -8.46 -0.27 9.98
C LEU A 73 -7.80 -0.26 11.37
N SER A 74 -6.71 0.49 11.56
CA SER A 74 -6.04 0.60 12.85
C SER A 74 -6.87 1.31 13.94
N THR A 75 -7.88 2.08 13.52
CA THR A 75 -8.77 2.85 14.42
C THR A 75 -10.17 2.26 14.52
N GLU A 76 -10.42 1.14 13.83
CA GLU A 76 -11.69 0.44 13.86
C GLU A 76 -11.80 -0.46 15.09
N GLU A 77 -12.90 -0.36 15.82
CA GLU A 77 -13.06 -1.01 17.13
C GLU A 77 -13.22 -2.51 17.00
N LYS A 78 -13.87 -2.96 15.92
CA LYS A 78 -14.11 -4.38 15.63
C LYS A 78 -12.85 -5.15 15.25
N VAL A 79 -11.79 -4.45 14.83
CA VAL A 79 -10.54 -5.09 14.40
C VAL A 79 -9.80 -5.66 15.60
N SER A 80 -9.36 -6.92 15.50
CA SER A 80 -8.67 -7.60 16.59
C SER A 80 -7.41 -6.83 17.04
N PRO A 81 -7.04 -6.89 18.34
CA PRO A 81 -5.85 -6.20 18.84
C PRO A 81 -4.56 -6.62 18.12
N GLN A 82 -4.48 -7.88 17.69
CA GLN A 82 -3.33 -8.42 16.97
C GLN A 82 -3.17 -7.76 15.59
N HIS A 83 -4.23 -7.73 14.78
CA HIS A 83 -4.19 -7.06 13.48
C HIS A 83 -3.92 -5.57 13.65
N ARG A 84 -4.55 -4.94 14.64
CA ARG A 84 -4.38 -3.53 14.95
C ARG A 84 -2.93 -3.16 15.28
N ALA A 85 -2.25 -3.97 16.09
CA ALA A 85 -0.85 -3.74 16.47
C ALA A 85 0.08 -3.70 15.23
N ILE A 86 -0.09 -4.66 14.31
CA ILE A 86 0.68 -4.73 13.06
C ILE A 86 0.41 -3.48 12.19
N LEU A 87 -0.85 -3.08 12.06
CA LEU A 87 -1.21 -1.90 11.28
C LEU A 87 -0.67 -0.59 11.88
N ILE A 88 -0.72 -0.45 13.21
CA ILE A 88 -0.14 0.71 13.92
C ILE A 88 1.37 0.76 13.71
N GLU A 89 2.06 -0.38 13.81
CA GLU A 89 3.50 -0.44 13.57
C GLU A 89 3.84 -0.08 12.12
N HIS A 90 3.11 -0.63 11.15
CA HIS A 90 3.24 -0.27 9.73
C HIS A 90 3.08 1.24 9.53
N CYS A 91 2.03 1.86 10.10
CA CYS A 91 1.80 3.30 9.99
C CYS A 91 2.93 4.15 10.60
N LYS A 92 3.63 3.64 11.63
CA LYS A 92 4.80 4.33 12.20
C LYS A 92 6.04 4.23 11.31
N LEU A 93 6.22 3.08 10.65
CA LEU A 93 7.35 2.83 9.77
C LEU A 93 7.21 3.53 8.40
N THR A 94 5.97 3.70 7.93
CA THR A 94 5.66 4.35 6.65
C THR A 94 5.05 5.73 6.88
N ALA A 95 5.86 6.65 7.38
CA ALA A 95 5.48 8.03 7.68
C ALA A 95 5.28 8.89 6.42
N THR A 96 5.90 8.53 5.30
CA THR A 96 5.76 9.24 4.01
C THR A 96 5.34 8.29 2.88
N LEU A 97 4.72 8.83 1.82
CA LEU A 97 4.21 8.02 0.70
C LEU A 97 5.36 7.43 -0.15
N GLU A 98 6.50 8.10 -0.18
CA GLU A 98 7.70 7.63 -0.89
C GLU A 98 8.23 6.32 -0.30
N GLN A 99 8.02 6.09 1.01
CA GLN A 99 8.42 4.84 1.66
C GLN A 99 7.55 3.64 1.24
N LEU A 100 6.39 3.90 0.65
CA LEU A 100 5.52 2.86 0.07
C LEU A 100 5.80 2.64 -1.43
N LEU A 101 6.60 3.53 -2.04
CA LEU A 101 6.94 3.45 -3.46
C LEU A 101 7.76 2.19 -3.74
N GLY A 102 7.31 1.40 -4.72
CA GLY A 102 7.93 0.13 -5.07
C GLY A 102 7.47 -1.07 -4.21
N PHE A 103 6.74 -0.84 -3.13
CA PHE A 103 6.14 -1.90 -2.30
C PHE A 103 4.64 -2.05 -2.53
N VAL A 104 3.92 -0.93 -2.69
CA VAL A 104 2.50 -0.92 -3.07
C VAL A 104 2.42 -0.67 -4.58
N LEU A 105 1.82 -1.59 -5.31
CA LEU A 105 1.67 -1.48 -6.76
C LEU A 105 0.30 -0.96 -7.17
N SER A 106 -0.73 -1.40 -6.47
CA SER A 106 -2.09 -0.90 -6.68
C SER A 106 -2.88 -1.04 -5.39
N CYS A 107 -3.79 -0.10 -5.17
CA CYS A 107 -4.77 -0.18 -4.09
C CYS A 107 -6.01 0.55 -4.55
N SER A 108 -7.10 -0.17 -4.74
CA SER A 108 -8.37 0.37 -5.15
C SER A 108 -9.47 -0.14 -4.22
N THR A 109 -10.47 0.70 -4.00
CA THR A 109 -11.71 0.23 -3.41
C THR A 109 -12.86 0.89 -4.13
N VAL A 110 -13.77 0.08 -4.64
CA VAL A 110 -14.89 0.54 -5.48
C VAL A 110 -16.20 -0.07 -4.99
N PRO A 111 -17.31 0.69 -5.02
CA PRO A 111 -18.63 0.13 -4.81
C PRO A 111 -18.91 -0.98 -5.83
N THR A 112 -19.63 -2.02 -5.41
CA THR A 112 -20.10 -3.06 -6.33
C THR A 112 -21.46 -2.71 -6.91
N PHE A 113 -21.69 -2.99 -8.20
CA PHE A 113 -22.97 -2.72 -8.87
C PHE A 113 -24.13 -3.55 -8.33
N ALA A 114 -23.85 -4.67 -7.65
CA ALA A 114 -24.87 -5.58 -7.13
C ALA A 114 -25.56 -5.02 -5.87
N THR A 115 -24.84 -4.30 -5.02
CA THR A 115 -25.36 -3.69 -3.79
C THR A 115 -24.53 -2.48 -3.38
N SER A 116 -25.19 -1.36 -3.11
CA SER A 116 -24.53 -0.12 -2.62
C SER A 116 -23.84 -0.27 -1.26
N LYS A 117 -24.08 -1.39 -0.56
CA LYS A 117 -23.55 -1.70 0.77
C LYS A 117 -22.30 -2.59 0.76
N LEU A 118 -21.80 -2.97 -0.42
CA LEU A 118 -20.59 -3.79 -0.56
C LEU A 118 -19.51 -3.04 -1.34
N LEU A 119 -18.31 -3.03 -0.76
CA LEU A 119 -17.11 -2.50 -1.37
C LEU A 119 -16.22 -3.65 -1.84
N LYS A 120 -15.71 -3.53 -3.07
CA LYS A 120 -14.63 -4.38 -3.57
C LYS A 120 -13.30 -3.69 -3.24
N VAL A 121 -12.55 -4.26 -2.30
CA VAL A 121 -11.20 -3.83 -1.94
C VAL A 121 -10.22 -4.70 -2.72
N GLN A 122 -9.31 -4.07 -3.46
CA GLN A 122 -8.26 -4.77 -4.20
C GLN A 122 -6.92 -4.08 -3.98
N PHE A 123 -5.89 -4.85 -3.68
CA PHE A 123 -4.54 -4.34 -3.59
C PHE A 123 -3.51 -5.35 -4.09
N ALA A 124 -2.39 -4.83 -4.57
CA ALA A 124 -1.23 -5.60 -4.98
C ALA A 124 0.00 -5.04 -4.29
N VAL A 125 0.73 -5.90 -3.57
CA VAL A 125 1.93 -5.50 -2.82
C VAL A 125 3.09 -6.48 -3.01
N SER A 126 4.30 -6.00 -2.77
CA SER A 126 5.52 -6.80 -2.78
C SER A 126 5.61 -7.74 -1.57
N ALA A 127 6.58 -8.66 -1.61
CA ALA A 127 6.83 -9.66 -0.56
C ALA A 127 7.06 -9.05 0.82
N GLU A 128 7.72 -7.90 0.87
CA GLU A 128 8.03 -7.18 2.11
C GLU A 128 6.78 -6.72 2.87
N LEU A 129 5.64 -6.53 2.17
CA LEU A 129 4.38 -6.14 2.78
C LEU A 129 3.40 -7.31 2.97
N HIS A 130 3.79 -8.56 2.74
CA HIS A 130 2.88 -9.70 2.89
C HIS A 130 2.30 -9.83 4.30
N GLY A 131 3.11 -9.59 5.35
CA GLY A 131 2.62 -9.61 6.73
C GLY A 131 1.57 -8.53 7.00
N VAL A 132 1.77 -7.33 6.44
CA VAL A 132 0.83 -6.22 6.56
C VAL A 132 -0.43 -6.47 5.74
N ALA A 133 -0.29 -7.00 4.52
CA ALA A 133 -1.41 -7.43 3.68
C ALA A 133 -2.26 -8.48 4.39
N ALA A 134 -1.65 -9.48 5.02
CA ALA A 134 -2.37 -10.47 5.82
C ALA A 134 -3.13 -9.83 6.98
N ALA A 135 -2.52 -8.86 7.68
CA ALA A 135 -3.19 -8.11 8.75
C ALA A 135 -4.37 -7.27 8.24
N ILE A 136 -4.26 -6.65 7.06
CA ILE A 136 -5.36 -5.94 6.40
C ILE A 136 -6.50 -6.91 6.07
N ILE A 137 -6.20 -8.08 5.51
CA ILE A 137 -7.20 -9.12 5.20
C ILE A 137 -7.93 -9.58 6.47
N GLY A 138 -7.16 -9.84 7.53
CA GLY A 138 -7.71 -10.21 8.84
C GLY A 138 -8.61 -9.11 9.40
N ALA A 139 -8.15 -7.87 9.41
CA ALA A 139 -8.91 -6.73 9.89
C ALA A 139 -10.21 -6.50 9.08
N LEU A 140 -10.15 -6.62 7.75
CA LEU A 140 -11.33 -6.54 6.89
C LEU A 140 -12.34 -7.67 7.16
N THR A 141 -11.84 -8.85 7.53
CA THR A 141 -12.69 -10.00 7.91
C THR A 141 -13.33 -9.78 9.28
N ASP A 142 -12.60 -9.21 10.25
CA ASP A 142 -13.10 -8.85 11.57
C ASP A 142 -14.29 -7.87 11.45
N VAL A 143 -14.16 -6.87 10.57
CA VAL A 143 -15.23 -5.88 10.33
C VAL A 143 -16.47 -6.51 9.70
N ARG A 144 -16.30 -7.57 8.88
CA ARG A 144 -17.41 -8.29 8.24
C ARG A 144 -18.19 -9.19 9.21
N GLY A 145 -17.51 -9.74 10.22
CA GLY A 145 -18.05 -10.80 11.09
C GLY A 145 -18.81 -10.36 12.34
N GLY A 146 -18.92 -9.05 12.60
CA GLY A 146 -19.65 -8.49 13.76
C GLY A 146 -20.75 -7.53 13.38
#